data_AF-A0A0L8G5Q5-F1
#
_entry.id   AF-A0A0L8G5Q5-F1
#
_cell.length_a   1.000
_cell.length_b   1.000
_cell.length_c   1.000
_cell.angle_alpha   90.00
_cell.angle_beta   90.00
_cell.angle_gamma   90.00
#
_symmetry.space_group_name_H-M   'P 1'
#
loop_
_entity.id
_entity.type
_entity.pdbx_description
1 polymer ?
#
loop_
_entity_poly.entity_id
_entity_poly.type
_entity_poly.pdbx_seq_one_letter_code
_entity_poly.pdbx_strand_id
1 'polypeptide(L)'
;MGDCWKNGQFKRTNSENTPVEKKSIAINKAINSNVHPVKEKHVRSAILGTFHESGAGVFWATTSKLPLQGNAIICWKFLHVLHKLLREGHANVILDSQKYISLLKDIGKLWGHLKDGYGRLIAAYTKLLIQKLSFHKKNPRIPGSLTMTDEQFNKIFGADVNNYFEVSCDMLDYLDEILVLQEAVFGSLDMSRSNSMTNSGQCRLAPLIPCILDSCQLYDYLVKSLFKLHSSLPPDTLSGHRDRFLAGYRHLPLALMHALSHSHLLYPTHTQPILTHTYYTCSHLLSTQALTHFYHQSGTLQYFKNLVQVPLLPDVRISILIFCLPFVSVIGLRPCWGSAFNSSSHTN
;
A
#
# COMPACT_ATOMS: atom_id res chain seq x y z
N MET A 1 6.90 47.40 14.63
CA MET A 1 5.96 48.37 14.04
C MET A 1 6.79 49.41 13.32
N GLY A 2 6.63 49.52 12.00
CA GLY A 2 7.42 50.41 11.17
C GLY A 2 6.68 50.60 9.86
N ASP A 3 5.71 51.50 9.87
CA ASP A 3 4.87 51.79 8.72
C ASP A 3 5.61 52.76 7.79
N CYS A 4 5.81 52.36 6.53
CA CYS A 4 6.36 53.23 5.49
C CYS A 4 5.24 53.58 4.50
N TRP A 5 4.78 54.82 4.54
CA TRP A 5 3.87 55.38 3.55
C TRP A 5 4.62 55.63 2.22
N LYS A 6 4.26 54.91 1.15
CA LYS A 6 4.60 55.32 -0.22
C LYS A 6 3.40 55.15 -1.16
N ASN A 7 3.09 56.24 -1.88
CA ASN A 7 2.19 56.31 -3.04
C ASN A 7 0.71 55.96 -2.81
N GLY A 8 0.08 56.50 -1.76
CA GLY A 8 -1.38 56.69 -1.72
C GLY A 8 -2.25 55.43 -1.84
N GLN A 9 -1.66 54.24 -1.71
CA GLN A 9 -2.36 52.96 -1.73
C GLN A 9 -1.93 52.17 -0.50
N PHE A 10 -2.90 51.70 0.28
CA PHE A 10 -2.67 50.74 1.36
C PHE A 10 -2.28 49.39 0.74
N LYS A 11 -1.01 49.24 0.34
CA LYS A 11 -0.46 47.92 0.10
C LYS A 11 -0.30 47.27 1.47
N ARG A 12 -1.16 46.28 1.77
CA ARG A 12 -0.81 45.27 2.78
C ARG A 12 0.57 44.76 2.40
N THR A 13 1.58 45.15 3.17
CA THR A 13 2.85 44.44 3.20
C THR A 13 2.51 42.98 3.44
N ASN A 14 3.09 42.09 2.62
CA ASN A 14 2.92 40.65 2.78
C ASN A 14 3.10 40.33 4.26
N SER A 15 2.02 39.91 4.93
CA SER A 15 2.15 39.26 6.23
C SER A 15 3.11 38.12 6.02
N GLU A 16 4.27 38.14 6.69
CA GLU A 16 5.16 36.99 6.68
C GLU A 16 4.38 35.83 7.30
N ASN A 17 3.77 35.00 6.44
CA ASN A 17 2.99 33.87 6.91
C ASN A 17 3.88 33.04 7.82
N THR A 18 3.34 32.68 8.99
CA THR A 18 4.06 31.87 9.96
C THR A 18 4.45 30.53 9.32
N PRO A 19 5.49 29.84 9.82
CA PRO A 19 5.88 28.53 9.29
C PRO A 19 4.72 27.52 9.24
N VAL A 20 3.79 27.59 10.20
CA VAL A 20 2.57 26.75 10.27
C VAL A 20 1.56 27.12 9.17
N GLU A 21 1.36 28.41 8.91
CA GLU A 21 0.47 28.88 7.83
C GLU A 21 0.99 28.47 6.45
N LYS A 22 2.31 28.57 6.22
CA LYS A 22 2.93 28.13 4.96
C LYS A 22 2.68 26.65 4.68
N LYS A 23 2.76 25.79 5.71
CA LYS A 23 2.48 24.35 5.60
C LYS A 23 0.99 24.07 5.38
N SER A 24 0.12 24.77 6.09
CA SER A 24 -1.34 24.68 5.91
C SER A 24 -1.74 25.07 4.47
N ILE A 25 -1.10 26.09 3.89
CA ILE A 25 -1.28 26.48 2.49
C ILE A 25 -0.81 25.37 1.54
N ALA A 26 0.30 24.70 1.82
CA ALA A 26 0.77 23.58 1.00
C ALA A 26 -0.24 22.40 1.02
N ILE A 27 -0.79 22.06 2.19
CA ILE A 27 -1.82 21.02 2.34
C ILE A 27 -3.08 21.39 1.54
N ASN A 28 -3.58 22.62 1.68
CA ASN A 28 -4.75 23.09 0.91
C ASN A 28 -4.50 23.12 -0.60
N LYS A 29 -3.26 23.43 -1.03
CA LYS A 29 -2.88 23.36 -2.45
C LYS A 29 -2.78 21.93 -2.94
N ALA A 30 -2.40 20.97 -2.10
CA ALA A 30 -2.40 19.55 -2.45
C ALA A 30 -3.83 18.99 -2.53
N ILE A 31 -4.66 19.30 -1.54
CA ILE A 31 -6.02 18.78 -1.36
C ILE A 31 -7.03 19.84 -1.82
N ASN A 32 -7.24 19.90 -3.13
CA ASN A 32 -8.17 20.83 -3.78
C ASN A 32 -9.22 20.08 -4.62
N SER A 33 -10.28 20.76 -5.03
CA SER A 33 -11.39 20.20 -5.83
C SER A 33 -11.06 19.95 -7.30
N ASN A 34 -9.92 20.43 -7.80
CA ASN A 34 -9.59 20.31 -9.23
C ASN A 34 -9.21 18.87 -9.57
N VAL A 35 -9.80 18.29 -10.61
CA VAL A 35 -9.57 16.88 -11.00
C VAL A 35 -8.25 16.69 -11.76
N HIS A 36 -7.15 16.76 -11.03
CA HIS A 36 -5.77 16.62 -11.50
C HIS A 36 -4.96 15.85 -10.45
N PRO A 37 -3.88 15.14 -10.85
CA PRO A 37 -3.01 14.49 -9.88
C PRO A 37 -2.46 15.49 -8.87
N VAL A 38 -2.25 15.01 -7.64
CA VAL A 38 -1.69 15.84 -6.57
C VAL A 38 -0.28 16.25 -6.97
N LYS A 39 0.05 17.54 -6.85
CA LYS A 39 1.38 18.04 -7.23
C LYS A 39 2.42 17.63 -6.18
N GLU A 40 3.46 16.92 -6.61
CA GLU A 40 4.53 16.41 -5.74
C GLU A 40 5.17 17.47 -4.85
N LYS A 41 5.40 18.68 -5.36
CA LYS A 41 5.98 19.78 -4.56
C LYS A 41 5.15 20.12 -3.29
N HIS A 42 3.83 20.01 -3.37
CA HIS A 42 2.94 20.30 -2.24
C HIS A 42 2.91 19.13 -1.25
N VAL A 43 2.93 17.90 -1.75
CA VAL A 43 3.03 16.71 -0.90
C VAL A 43 4.36 16.66 -0.18
N ARG A 44 5.48 16.89 -0.88
CA ARG A 44 6.82 16.96 -0.30
C ARG A 44 6.89 18.03 0.79
N SER A 45 6.31 19.20 0.56
CA SER A 45 6.23 20.25 1.58
C SER A 45 5.41 19.82 2.80
N ALA A 46 4.32 19.07 2.62
CA ALA A 46 3.53 18.54 3.72
C ALA A 46 4.31 17.47 4.52
N ILE A 47 4.99 16.56 3.84
CA ILE A 47 5.86 15.54 4.45
C ILE A 47 6.97 16.20 5.28
N LEU A 48 7.75 17.12 4.70
CA LEU A 48 8.79 17.86 5.41
C LEU A 48 8.21 18.64 6.61
N GLY A 49 6.99 19.16 6.47
CA GLY A 49 6.25 19.79 7.55
C GLY A 49 6.11 18.91 8.79
N THR A 50 5.91 17.59 8.61
CA THR A 50 5.78 16.64 9.72
C THR A 50 7.06 16.45 10.53
N PHE A 51 8.23 16.53 9.88
CA PHE A 51 9.52 16.46 10.57
C PHE A 51 9.78 17.71 11.40
N HIS A 52 9.45 18.88 10.87
CA HIS A 52 9.57 20.15 11.60
C HIS A 52 8.65 20.25 12.83
N GLU A 53 7.54 19.50 12.85
CA GLU A 53 6.57 19.50 13.95
C GLU A 53 6.63 18.23 14.81
N SER A 54 7.53 17.31 14.47
CA SER A 54 7.63 15.99 15.12
C SER A 54 6.29 15.21 15.13
N GLY A 55 5.47 15.33 14.09
CA GLY A 55 4.15 14.69 14.04
C GLY A 55 3.24 15.16 12.91
N ALA A 56 1.98 14.72 12.96
CA ALA A 56 0.95 15.02 11.95
C ALA A 56 -0.05 16.11 12.38
N GLY A 57 0.25 16.86 13.45
CA GLY A 57 -0.66 17.83 14.06
C GLY A 57 -1.26 18.83 13.07
N VAL A 58 -0.42 19.56 12.32
CA VAL A 58 -0.91 20.56 11.36
C VAL A 58 -1.64 19.93 10.19
N PHE A 59 -1.26 18.71 9.78
CA PHE A 59 -1.98 17.98 8.73
C PHE A 59 -3.42 17.71 9.13
N TRP A 60 -3.63 17.10 10.30
CA TRP A 60 -4.96 16.78 10.80
C TRP A 60 -5.78 18.02 11.16
N ALA A 61 -5.16 19.04 11.76
CA ALA A 61 -5.81 20.33 12.04
C ALA A 61 -6.28 21.03 10.75
N THR A 62 -5.49 20.97 9.68
CA THR A 62 -5.85 21.58 8.39
C THR A 62 -6.95 20.79 7.70
N THR A 63 -6.81 19.47 7.62
CA THR A 63 -7.74 18.60 6.89
C THR A 63 -9.11 18.48 7.55
N SER A 64 -9.19 18.67 8.88
CA SER A 64 -10.47 18.75 9.60
C SER A 64 -11.40 19.86 9.10
N LYS A 65 -10.86 20.89 8.47
CA LYS A 65 -11.61 22.04 7.92
C LYS A 65 -12.04 21.82 6.46
N LEU A 66 -11.61 20.73 5.83
CA LEU A 66 -11.93 20.44 4.43
C LEU A 66 -13.26 19.69 4.33
N PRO A 67 -14.04 19.89 3.24
CA PRO A 67 -15.32 19.22 3.05
C PRO A 67 -15.14 17.76 2.59
N LEU A 68 -14.52 16.92 3.41
CA LEU A 68 -14.21 15.51 3.09
C LEU A 68 -15.46 14.65 2.83
N GLN A 69 -16.60 15.02 3.41
CA GLN A 69 -17.88 14.35 3.22
C GLN A 69 -18.70 14.93 2.05
N GLY A 70 -18.42 16.18 1.66
CA GLY A 70 -19.18 16.90 0.63
C GLY A 70 -18.53 16.92 -0.75
N ASN A 71 -17.23 16.59 -0.86
CA ASN A 71 -16.51 16.62 -2.13
C ASN A 71 -15.60 15.39 -2.29
N ALA A 72 -15.97 14.52 -3.23
CA ALA A 72 -15.28 13.26 -3.48
C ALA A 72 -13.82 13.46 -3.92
N ILE A 73 -13.52 14.50 -4.70
CA ILE A 73 -12.16 14.78 -5.19
C ILE A 73 -11.25 15.23 -4.05
N ILE A 74 -11.76 16.11 -3.18
CA ILE A 74 -11.06 16.53 -1.97
C ILE A 74 -10.81 15.32 -1.07
N CYS A 75 -11.81 14.48 -0.84
CA CYS A 75 -11.67 13.26 -0.05
C CYS A 75 -10.63 12.30 -0.64
N TRP A 76 -10.70 12.04 -1.95
CA TRP A 76 -9.77 11.18 -2.67
C TRP A 76 -8.32 11.66 -2.55
N LYS A 77 -8.08 12.97 -2.75
CA LYS A 77 -6.75 13.56 -2.59
C LYS A 77 -6.30 13.59 -1.14
N PHE A 78 -7.20 13.78 -0.19
CA PHE A 78 -6.89 13.69 1.23
C PHE A 78 -6.35 12.30 1.58
N LEU A 79 -7.02 11.23 1.15
CA LEU A 79 -6.56 9.86 1.39
C LEU A 79 -5.21 9.60 0.72
N HIS A 80 -5.00 10.10 -0.51
CA HIS A 80 -3.72 9.99 -1.19
C HIS A 80 -2.58 10.69 -0.43
N VAL A 81 -2.79 11.94 -0.01
CA VAL A 81 -1.78 12.70 0.75
C VAL A 81 -1.53 12.05 2.11
N LEU A 82 -2.58 11.56 2.78
CA LEU A 82 -2.44 10.81 4.03
C LEU A 82 -1.62 9.54 3.85
N HIS A 83 -1.86 8.75 2.79
CA HIS A 83 -1.06 7.56 2.49
C HIS A 83 0.43 7.90 2.38
N LYS A 84 0.76 8.94 1.61
CA LYS A 84 2.15 9.40 1.44
C LYS A 84 2.75 9.91 2.76
N LEU A 85 1.98 10.61 3.60
CA LEU A 85 2.43 11.03 4.93
C LEU A 85 2.69 9.85 5.86
N LEU A 86 1.83 8.83 5.87
CA LEU A 86 2.02 7.61 6.67
C LEU A 86 3.26 6.83 6.21
N ARG A 87 3.60 6.94 4.93
CA ARG A 87 4.74 6.24 4.33
C ARG A 87 6.07 6.96 4.56
N GLU A 88 6.10 8.29 4.38
CA GLU A 88 7.35 9.08 4.27
C GLU A 88 7.49 10.18 5.33
N GLY A 89 6.47 10.39 6.15
CA GLY A 89 6.48 11.40 7.22
C GLY A 89 7.28 10.98 8.45
N HIS A 90 7.32 11.88 9.44
CA HIS A 90 7.91 11.62 10.74
C HIS A 90 7.30 10.37 11.41
N ALA A 91 8.06 9.63 12.22
CA ALA A 91 7.60 8.37 12.84
C ALA A 91 6.30 8.52 13.64
N ASN A 92 6.12 9.65 14.33
CA ASN A 92 4.91 9.96 15.07
C ASN A 92 3.66 10.15 14.19
N VAL A 93 3.79 10.34 12.88
CA VAL A 93 2.64 10.51 11.98
C VAL A 93 1.71 9.30 12.05
N ILE A 94 2.27 8.08 12.12
CA ILE A 94 1.46 6.86 12.27
C ILE A 94 0.76 6.83 13.63
N LEU A 95 1.49 7.15 14.71
CA LEU A 95 0.96 7.17 16.08
C LEU A 95 -0.16 8.20 16.24
N ASP A 96 0.09 9.44 15.79
CA ASP A 96 -0.87 10.55 15.79
C ASP A 96 -2.13 10.23 14.99
N SER A 97 -1.98 9.43 13.93
CA SER A 97 -3.07 9.07 13.03
C SER A 97 -3.99 7.97 13.58
N GLN A 98 -3.57 7.21 14.60
CA GLN A 98 -4.39 6.14 15.21
C GLN A 98 -5.73 6.65 15.72
N LYS A 99 -5.78 7.86 16.30
CA LYS A 99 -7.03 8.45 16.83
C LYS A 99 -8.05 8.83 15.76
N TYR A 100 -7.66 8.87 14.48
CA TYR A 100 -8.54 9.21 13.37
C TYR A 100 -9.09 7.98 12.63
N ILE A 101 -8.86 6.76 13.14
CA ILE A 101 -9.42 5.53 12.55
C ILE A 101 -10.95 5.58 12.50
N SER A 102 -11.63 6.11 13.52
CA SER A 102 -13.08 6.27 13.52
C SER A 102 -13.55 7.18 12.38
N LEU A 103 -12.89 8.34 12.20
CA LEU A 103 -13.16 9.25 11.10
C LEU A 103 -13.00 8.57 9.73
N LEU A 104 -11.93 7.78 9.53
CA LEU A 104 -11.73 7.04 8.29
C LEU A 104 -12.83 6.00 8.05
N LYS A 105 -13.29 5.31 9.10
CA LYS A 105 -14.41 4.36 9.02
C LYS A 105 -15.70 5.06 8.60
N ASP A 106 -15.99 6.22 9.18
CA ASP A 106 -17.19 7.00 8.88
C ASP A 106 -17.18 7.54 7.45
N ILE A 107 -16.04 8.06 6.99
CA ILE A 107 -15.84 8.48 5.59
C ILE A 107 -16.05 7.29 4.65
N GLY A 108 -15.43 6.14 4.95
CA GLY A 108 -15.56 4.93 4.13
C GLY A 108 -17.00 4.42 4.03
N LYS A 109 -17.73 4.43 5.15
CA LYS A 109 -19.15 4.06 5.19
C LYS A 109 -20.00 5.01 4.37
N LEU A 110 -19.82 6.33 4.55
CA LEU A 110 -20.56 7.35 3.82
C LEU A 110 -20.40 7.19 2.31
N TRP A 111 -19.16 7.19 1.82
CA TRP A 111 -18.88 7.11 0.39
C TRP A 111 -19.17 5.72 -0.19
N GLY A 112 -19.15 4.66 0.62
CA GLY A 112 -19.55 3.32 0.23
C GLY A 112 -21.03 3.17 -0.14
N HIS A 113 -21.89 4.03 0.39
CA HIS A 113 -23.30 4.11 -0.04
C HIS A 113 -23.44 4.73 -1.45
N LEU A 114 -22.49 5.59 -1.85
CA LEU A 114 -22.46 6.27 -3.14
C LEU A 114 -21.59 5.47 -4.12
N LYS A 115 -22.13 4.39 -4.68
CA LYS A 115 -21.33 3.44 -5.49
C LYS A 115 -20.78 4.03 -6.81
N ASP A 116 -21.30 5.17 -7.27
CA ASP A 116 -20.87 5.81 -8.52
C ASP A 116 -19.63 6.71 -8.36
N GLY A 117 -18.88 6.84 -9.46
CA GLY A 117 -17.78 7.81 -9.58
C GLY A 117 -16.56 7.49 -8.72
N TYR A 118 -16.36 8.27 -7.65
CA TYR A 118 -15.24 8.12 -6.71
C TYR A 118 -15.65 7.42 -5.40
N GLY A 119 -16.95 7.22 -5.13
CA GLY A 119 -17.38 6.72 -3.82
C GLY A 119 -16.90 5.30 -3.54
N ARG A 120 -16.99 4.37 -4.51
CA ARG A 120 -16.37 3.03 -4.41
C ARG A 120 -14.86 3.11 -4.18
N LEU A 121 -14.17 4.05 -4.84
CA LEU A 121 -12.72 4.22 -4.69
C LEU A 121 -12.36 4.69 -3.28
N ILE A 122 -13.07 5.70 -2.78
CA ILE A 122 -12.87 6.26 -1.44
C ILE A 122 -13.15 5.21 -0.37
N ALA A 123 -14.22 4.42 -0.53
CA ALA A 123 -14.55 3.33 0.38
C ALA A 123 -13.45 2.26 0.44
N ALA A 124 -12.90 1.85 -0.71
CA ALA A 124 -11.76 0.92 -0.75
C ALA A 124 -10.51 1.53 -0.12
N TYR A 125 -10.21 2.80 -0.41
CA TYR A 125 -8.98 3.43 0.05
C TYR A 125 -8.99 3.71 1.56
N THR A 126 -10.13 4.08 2.13
CA THR A 126 -10.25 4.21 3.60
C THR A 126 -9.98 2.89 4.31
N LYS A 127 -10.49 1.76 3.81
CA LYS A 127 -10.17 0.43 4.35
C LYS A 127 -8.67 0.13 4.29
N LEU A 128 -8.03 0.38 3.14
CA LEU A 128 -6.58 0.23 3.01
C LEU A 128 -5.80 1.06 4.04
N LEU A 129 -6.16 2.33 4.26
CA LEU A 129 -5.46 3.15 5.25
C LEU A 129 -5.72 2.69 6.69
N ILE A 130 -6.92 2.21 7.00
CA ILE A 130 -7.23 1.59 8.29
C ILE A 130 -6.42 0.32 8.49
N GLN A 131 -6.27 -0.51 7.45
CA GLN A 131 -5.46 -1.72 7.47
C GLN A 131 -3.98 -1.39 7.69
N LYS A 132 -3.43 -0.38 6.98
CA LYS A 132 -2.08 0.15 7.22
C LYS A 132 -1.89 0.58 8.68
N LEU A 133 -2.80 1.38 9.24
CA LEU A 133 -2.71 1.84 10.63
C LEU A 133 -2.81 0.68 11.63
N SER A 134 -3.67 -0.30 11.36
CA SER A 134 -3.84 -1.49 12.21
C SER A 134 -2.60 -2.40 12.16
N PHE A 135 -2.02 -2.59 10.97
CA PHE A 135 -0.75 -3.29 10.77
C PHE A 135 0.37 -2.67 11.61
N HIS A 136 0.56 -1.35 11.55
CA HIS A 136 1.60 -0.68 12.34
C HIS A 136 1.27 -0.59 13.84
N LYS A 137 -0.01 -0.67 14.23
CA LYS A 137 -0.38 -0.78 15.64
C LYS A 137 0.07 -2.11 16.24
N LYS A 138 -0.08 -3.21 15.48
CA LYS A 138 0.43 -4.54 15.86
C LYS A 138 1.95 -4.64 15.73
N ASN A 139 2.52 -3.97 14.73
CA ASN A 139 3.93 -4.04 14.37
C ASN A 139 4.63 -2.66 14.47
N PRO A 140 4.74 -2.04 15.67
CA PRO A 140 5.20 -0.66 15.82
C PRO A 140 6.69 -0.45 15.49
N ARG A 141 7.47 -1.54 15.44
CA ARG A 141 8.89 -1.50 15.04
C ARG A 141 9.08 -1.45 13.53
N ILE A 142 8.04 -1.71 12.74
CA ILE A 142 8.09 -1.59 11.28
C ILE A 142 7.92 -0.12 10.87
N PRO A 143 8.85 0.46 10.11
CA PRO A 143 8.72 1.82 9.59
C PRO A 143 7.57 1.96 8.59
N GLY A 144 6.98 3.15 8.50
CA GLY A 144 5.86 3.44 7.59
C GLY A 144 6.14 3.21 6.11
N SER A 145 7.40 3.38 5.70
CA SER A 145 7.90 3.13 4.34
C SER A 145 7.97 1.65 3.98
N LEU A 146 7.85 0.78 4.99
CA LEU A 146 8.09 -0.66 4.93
C LEU A 146 9.50 -1.04 4.49
N THR A 147 10.43 -0.09 4.38
CA THR A 147 11.81 -0.36 3.95
C THR A 147 12.69 -0.59 5.18
N MET A 148 13.27 -1.79 5.28
CA MET A 148 14.24 -2.15 6.32
C MET A 148 15.25 -3.18 5.79
N THR A 149 16.43 -3.26 6.39
CA THR A 149 17.40 -4.29 6.01
C THR A 149 16.96 -5.66 6.51
N ASP A 150 17.47 -6.74 5.90
CA ASP A 150 17.18 -8.10 6.35
C ASP A 150 17.60 -8.34 7.80
N GLU A 151 18.70 -7.70 8.23
CA GLU A 151 19.14 -7.72 9.63
C GLU A 151 18.12 -7.06 10.57
N GLN A 152 17.58 -5.89 10.19
CA GLN A 152 16.54 -5.21 10.95
C GLN A 152 15.27 -6.04 11.02
N PHE A 153 14.85 -6.62 9.89
CA PHE A 153 13.69 -7.49 9.81
C PHE A 153 13.81 -8.69 10.75
N ASN A 154 14.94 -9.42 10.67
CA ASN A 154 15.20 -10.57 11.54
C ASN A 154 15.33 -10.16 13.01
N LYS A 155 15.85 -8.98 13.32
CA LYS A 155 15.93 -8.45 14.68
C LYS A 155 14.53 -8.10 15.25
N ILE A 156 13.61 -7.64 14.41
CA ILE A 156 12.24 -7.33 14.84
C ILE A 156 11.52 -8.61 15.26
N PHE A 157 11.52 -9.64 14.41
CA PHE A 157 10.74 -10.85 14.64
C PHE A 157 11.46 -11.91 15.49
N GLY A 158 12.78 -11.82 15.61
CA GLY A 158 13.57 -12.67 16.51
C GLY A 158 13.62 -14.14 16.05
N ALA A 159 13.75 -15.05 17.00
CA ALA A 159 13.83 -16.49 16.73
C ALA A 159 12.48 -17.21 16.81
N ASP A 160 11.45 -16.59 17.39
CA ASP A 160 10.14 -17.21 17.57
C ASP A 160 9.39 -17.27 16.23
N VAL A 161 9.07 -18.49 15.82
CA VAL A 161 8.39 -18.81 14.57
C VAL A 161 6.97 -18.25 14.56
N ASN A 162 6.31 -18.13 15.72
CA ASN A 162 4.96 -17.58 15.81
C ASN A 162 4.89 -16.12 15.33
N ASN A 163 5.93 -15.34 15.61
CA ASN A 163 6.03 -13.95 15.15
C ASN A 163 6.01 -13.86 13.62
N TYR A 164 6.69 -14.79 12.93
CA TYR A 164 6.69 -14.85 11.47
C TYR A 164 5.34 -15.30 10.90
N PHE A 165 4.60 -16.15 11.61
CA PHE A 165 3.26 -16.57 11.20
C PHE A 165 2.26 -15.41 11.30
N GLU A 166 2.24 -14.72 12.45
CA GLU A 166 1.34 -13.60 12.70
C GLU A 166 1.60 -12.45 11.72
N VAL A 167 2.88 -12.06 11.51
CA VAL A 167 3.20 -11.00 10.56
C VAL A 167 2.89 -11.40 9.12
N SER A 168 3.01 -12.69 8.76
CA SER A 168 2.63 -13.15 7.42
C SER A 168 1.14 -12.96 7.16
N CYS A 169 0.28 -13.30 8.14
CA CYS A 169 -1.16 -13.06 8.05
C CYS A 169 -1.46 -11.56 7.92
N ASP A 170 -0.85 -10.74 8.79
CA ASP A 170 -1.02 -9.28 8.77
C ASP A 170 -0.58 -8.63 7.43
N MET A 171 0.53 -9.11 6.84
CA MET A 171 1.05 -8.63 5.55
C MET A 171 0.11 -8.95 4.39
N LEU A 172 -0.48 -10.14 4.39
CA LEU A 172 -1.41 -10.55 3.35
C LEU A 172 -2.75 -9.84 3.46
N ASP A 173 -3.30 -9.65 4.66
CA ASP A 173 -4.50 -8.83 4.86
C ASP A 173 -4.29 -7.40 4.31
N TYR A 174 -3.07 -6.87 4.45
CA TYR A 174 -2.69 -5.58 3.87
C TYR A 174 -2.58 -5.66 2.33
N LEU A 175 -1.95 -6.69 1.77
CA LEU A 175 -1.90 -6.91 0.32
C LEU A 175 -3.30 -7.03 -0.30
N ASP A 176 -4.24 -7.70 0.37
CA ASP A 176 -5.61 -7.86 -0.09
C ASP A 176 -6.32 -6.51 -0.23
N GLU A 177 -6.22 -5.63 0.77
CA GLU A 177 -6.80 -4.29 0.69
C GLU A 177 -6.13 -3.42 -0.39
N ILE A 178 -4.83 -3.65 -0.69
CA ILE A 178 -4.15 -3.01 -1.83
C ILE A 178 -4.78 -3.47 -3.15
N LEU A 179 -4.98 -4.78 -3.32
CA LEU A 179 -5.57 -5.37 -4.52
C LEU A 179 -7.04 -4.93 -4.71
N VAL A 180 -7.83 -4.84 -3.64
CA VAL A 180 -9.20 -4.33 -3.69
C VAL A 180 -9.25 -2.88 -4.18
N LEU A 181 -8.33 -2.02 -3.70
CA LEU A 181 -8.24 -0.64 -4.17
C LEU A 181 -7.82 -0.57 -5.64
N GLN A 182 -6.83 -1.36 -6.02
CA GLN A 182 -6.34 -1.46 -7.39
C GLN A 182 -7.45 -1.86 -8.36
N GLU A 183 -8.21 -2.89 -8.03
CA GLU A 183 -9.32 -3.37 -8.87
C GLU A 183 -10.38 -2.27 -9.02
N ALA A 184 -10.72 -1.59 -7.93
CA ALA A 184 -11.67 -0.47 -7.96
C ALA A 184 -11.17 0.67 -8.86
N VAL A 185 -9.88 1.04 -8.76
CA VAL A 185 -9.29 2.12 -9.56
C VAL A 185 -9.27 1.77 -11.04
N PHE A 186 -8.74 0.61 -11.43
CA PHE A 186 -8.70 0.22 -12.84
C PHE A 186 -10.09 -0.02 -13.42
N GLY A 187 -11.00 -0.62 -12.66
CA GLY A 187 -12.41 -0.77 -13.07
C GLY A 187 -13.15 0.56 -13.24
N SER A 188 -12.59 1.67 -12.74
CA SER A 188 -13.14 3.01 -12.92
C SER A 188 -12.59 3.79 -14.13
N LEU A 189 -11.62 3.22 -14.86
CA LEU A 189 -11.06 3.82 -16.06
C LEU A 189 -11.86 3.35 -17.28
N ASP A 190 -12.67 4.24 -17.84
CA ASP A 190 -13.35 4.04 -19.13
C ASP A 190 -12.57 4.77 -20.24
N MET A 191 -12.43 4.13 -21.41
CA MET A 191 -11.76 4.67 -22.60
C MET A 191 -12.36 5.99 -23.07
N SER A 192 -13.65 6.24 -22.79
CA SER A 192 -14.36 7.44 -23.23
C SER A 192 -14.25 8.65 -22.28
N ARG A 193 -14.08 8.43 -20.96
CA ARG A 193 -14.24 9.48 -19.93
C ARG A 193 -13.03 9.68 -19.02
N SER A 194 -12.14 8.69 -18.89
CA SER A 194 -11.04 8.73 -17.92
C SER A 194 -9.93 7.78 -18.34
N ASN A 195 -9.28 8.04 -19.48
CA ASN A 195 -8.09 7.29 -19.88
C ASN A 195 -6.85 7.76 -19.10
N SER A 196 -5.82 6.92 -19.03
CA SER A 196 -4.61 7.12 -18.20
C SER A 196 -3.79 8.36 -18.54
N MET A 197 -4.03 8.99 -19.69
CA MET A 197 -3.31 10.19 -20.13
C MET A 197 -4.07 11.49 -19.81
N THR A 198 -5.34 11.41 -19.41
CA THR A 198 -6.11 12.59 -18.98
C THR A 198 -5.81 12.98 -17.53
N ASN A 199 -5.99 14.26 -17.18
CA ASN A 199 -5.88 14.73 -15.79
C ASN A 199 -6.81 13.96 -14.83
N SER A 200 -8.00 13.58 -15.30
CA SER A 200 -8.95 12.76 -14.53
C SER A 200 -8.43 11.34 -14.29
N GLY A 201 -7.94 10.66 -15.34
CA GLY A 201 -7.33 9.34 -15.21
C GLY A 201 -6.11 9.35 -14.30
N GLN A 202 -5.21 10.33 -14.46
CA GLN A 202 -4.04 10.49 -13.60
C GLN A 202 -4.41 10.79 -12.14
N CYS A 203 -5.48 11.57 -11.90
CA CYS A 203 -6.00 11.81 -10.55
C CYS A 203 -6.47 10.50 -9.88
N ARG A 204 -7.09 9.59 -10.64
CA ARG A 204 -7.49 8.25 -10.16
C ARG A 204 -6.30 7.31 -10.00
N LEU A 205 -5.32 7.38 -10.88
CA LEU A 205 -4.16 6.46 -10.91
C LEU A 205 -3.08 6.80 -9.88
N ALA A 206 -2.85 8.09 -9.58
CA ALA A 206 -1.75 8.52 -8.72
C ALA A 206 -1.69 7.79 -7.36
N PRO A 207 -2.82 7.50 -6.68
CA PRO A 207 -2.80 6.74 -5.44
C PRO A 207 -2.32 5.29 -5.53
N LEU A 208 -2.23 4.70 -6.73
CA LEU A 208 -1.65 3.37 -6.90
C LEU A 208 -0.12 3.40 -6.80
N ILE A 209 0.54 4.55 -6.93
CA ILE A 209 1.99 4.69 -6.76
C ILE A 209 2.44 4.18 -5.37
N PRO A 210 1.95 4.73 -4.24
CA PRO A 210 2.32 4.21 -2.93
C PRO A 210 1.83 2.77 -2.71
N CYS A 211 0.75 2.34 -3.39
CA CYS A 211 0.28 0.95 -3.31
C CYS A 211 1.28 -0.03 -3.93
N ILE A 212 1.87 0.28 -5.09
CA ILE A 212 2.92 -0.52 -5.74
C ILE A 212 4.16 -0.61 -4.84
N LEU A 213 4.55 0.52 -4.26
CA LEU A 213 5.71 0.58 -3.36
C LEU A 213 5.49 -0.28 -2.11
N ASP A 214 4.31 -0.17 -1.48
CA ASP A 214 3.99 -0.94 -0.28
C ASP A 214 3.83 -2.43 -0.61
N SER A 215 3.14 -2.80 -1.71
CA SER A 215 2.96 -4.19 -2.10
C SER A 215 4.27 -4.90 -2.45
N CYS A 216 5.22 -4.18 -3.05
CA CYS A 216 6.55 -4.72 -3.34
C CYS A 216 7.29 -5.12 -2.07
N GLN A 217 7.27 -4.25 -1.04
CA GLN A 217 7.96 -4.51 0.22
C GLN A 217 7.23 -5.61 1.02
N LEU A 218 5.89 -5.54 1.11
CA LEU A 218 5.08 -6.55 1.80
C LEU A 218 5.31 -7.94 1.21
N TYR A 219 5.32 -8.06 -0.12
CA TYR A 219 5.56 -9.35 -0.78
C TYR A 219 6.97 -9.90 -0.50
N ASP A 220 8.00 -9.05 -0.53
CA ASP A 220 9.37 -9.47 -0.22
C ASP A 220 9.50 -10.04 1.21
N TYR A 221 9.02 -9.31 2.21
CA TYR A 221 9.06 -9.78 3.60
C TYR A 221 8.14 -10.96 3.87
N LEU A 222 7.00 -11.04 3.17
CA LEU A 222 6.12 -12.20 3.25
C LEU A 222 6.85 -13.46 2.79
N VAL A 223 7.50 -13.41 1.61
CA VAL A 223 8.28 -14.53 1.10
C VAL A 223 9.37 -14.92 2.09
N LYS A 224 10.15 -13.95 2.61
CA LYS A 224 11.19 -14.20 3.64
C LYS A 224 10.62 -14.85 4.90
N SER A 225 9.46 -14.41 5.36
CA SER A 225 8.77 -14.99 6.53
C SER A 225 8.36 -16.43 6.27
N LEU A 226 7.79 -16.72 5.10
CA LEU A 226 7.41 -18.08 4.70
C LEU A 226 8.63 -19.01 4.63
N PHE A 227 9.75 -18.55 4.06
CA PHE A 227 11.01 -19.30 4.09
C PHE A 227 11.45 -19.64 5.52
N LYS A 228 11.37 -18.67 6.43
CA LYS A 228 11.75 -18.89 7.83
C LYS A 228 10.85 -19.92 8.50
N LEU A 229 9.53 -19.80 8.33
CA LEU A 229 8.54 -20.77 8.83
C LEU A 229 8.85 -22.20 8.34
N HIS A 230 9.09 -22.34 7.03
CA HIS A 230 9.40 -23.64 6.43
C HIS A 230 10.75 -24.22 6.87
N SER A 231 11.75 -23.38 7.14
CA SER A 231 13.06 -23.83 7.63
C SER A 231 13.07 -24.26 9.10
N SER A 232 12.09 -23.79 9.89
CA SER A 232 12.11 -23.91 11.35
C SER A 232 11.07 -24.88 11.91
N LEU A 233 10.14 -25.39 11.09
CA LEU A 233 9.08 -26.31 11.54
C LEU A 233 9.04 -27.58 10.68
N PRO A 234 8.79 -28.76 11.30
CA PRO A 234 8.53 -29.97 10.55
C PRO A 234 7.19 -29.88 9.79
N PRO A 235 7.02 -30.66 8.70
CA PRO A 235 5.83 -30.61 7.84
C PRO A 235 4.50 -30.77 8.58
N ASP A 236 4.46 -31.61 9.62
CA ASP A 236 3.26 -31.92 10.39
C ASP A 236 2.84 -30.73 11.28
N THR A 237 3.79 -30.01 11.89
CA THR A 237 3.47 -28.79 12.65
C THR A 237 3.01 -27.67 11.74
N LEU A 238 3.60 -27.57 10.54
CA LEU A 238 3.13 -26.64 9.52
C LEU A 238 1.68 -26.92 9.14
N SER A 239 1.23 -28.18 9.13
CA SER A 239 -0.13 -28.54 8.73
C SER A 239 -1.22 -27.87 9.58
N GLY A 240 -0.97 -27.58 10.85
CA GLY A 240 -1.89 -26.82 11.72
C GLY A 240 -1.86 -25.31 11.48
N HIS A 241 -0.69 -24.75 11.16
CA HIS A 241 -0.53 -23.32 10.80
C HIS A 241 -1.16 -23.00 9.44
N ARG A 242 -0.83 -23.78 8.41
CA ARG A 242 -1.81 -24.68 7.81
C ARG A 242 -3.29 -24.29 7.73
N ASP A 243 -4.08 -24.96 8.55
CA ASP A 243 -5.52 -24.75 8.54
C ASP A 243 -5.91 -23.37 9.11
N ARG A 244 -5.11 -22.80 10.03
CA ARG A 244 -5.38 -21.48 10.63
C ARG A 244 -5.27 -20.34 9.63
N PHE A 245 -4.20 -20.31 8.84
CA PHE A 245 -4.01 -19.30 7.81
C PHE A 245 -5.07 -19.46 6.72
N LEU A 246 -5.38 -20.70 6.28
CA LEU A 246 -6.48 -20.94 5.35
C LEU A 246 -7.86 -20.51 5.89
N ALA A 247 -8.14 -20.69 7.19
CA ALA A 247 -9.38 -20.23 7.81
C ALA A 247 -9.51 -18.70 7.75
N GLY A 248 -8.40 -17.97 7.84
CA GLY A 248 -8.36 -16.51 7.59
C GLY A 248 -8.67 -16.14 6.13
N TYR A 249 -8.16 -16.92 5.17
CA TYR A 249 -8.30 -16.65 3.71
C TYR A 249 -9.63 -17.08 3.07
N ARG A 250 -10.51 -17.82 3.75
CA ARG A 250 -11.82 -18.22 3.21
C ARG A 250 -12.77 -17.04 2.90
N HIS A 251 -12.39 -15.81 3.24
CA HIS A 251 -13.18 -14.61 3.03
C HIS A 251 -12.84 -13.81 1.76
N LEU A 252 -11.90 -14.29 0.92
CA LEU A 252 -11.67 -13.69 -0.39
C LEU A 252 -12.97 -13.74 -1.22
N PRO A 253 -13.37 -12.65 -1.92
CA PRO A 253 -14.64 -12.64 -2.64
C PRO A 253 -14.73 -13.79 -3.64
N LEU A 254 -15.84 -14.54 -3.58
CA LEU A 254 -16.26 -15.63 -4.46
C LEU A 254 -15.99 -15.41 -5.96
N ALA A 255 -15.79 -14.17 -6.41
CA ALA A 255 -15.47 -13.81 -7.79
C ALA A 255 -14.18 -14.46 -8.32
N LEU A 256 -13.13 -14.62 -7.51
CA LEU A 256 -11.87 -15.24 -7.94
C LEU A 256 -11.93 -16.77 -7.95
N MET A 257 -12.71 -17.38 -7.06
CA MET A 257 -12.99 -18.83 -7.13
C MET A 257 -13.83 -19.19 -8.36
N HIS A 258 -14.77 -18.32 -8.75
CA HIS A 258 -15.62 -18.56 -9.93
C HIS A 258 -14.81 -18.49 -11.25
N ALA A 259 -13.83 -17.58 -11.33
CA ALA A 259 -12.91 -17.50 -12.48
C ALA A 259 -12.04 -18.75 -12.64
N LEU A 260 -11.67 -19.42 -11.55
CA LEU A 260 -10.86 -20.65 -11.57
C LEU A 260 -11.68 -21.93 -11.77
N SER A 261 -12.98 -21.93 -11.49
CA SER A 261 -13.87 -23.06 -11.82
C SER A 261 -14.03 -23.27 -13.33
N HIS A 262 -13.72 -22.26 -14.15
CA HIS A 262 -13.78 -22.34 -15.61
C HIS A 262 -12.44 -22.76 -16.26
N SER A 263 -11.35 -22.83 -15.49
CA SER A 263 -10.09 -23.46 -15.93
C SER A 263 -10.10 -24.94 -15.55
N HIS A 264 -10.37 -25.77 -16.55
CA HIS A 264 -10.51 -27.23 -16.52
C HIS A 264 -9.23 -27.98 -16.04
N LEU A 265 -8.80 -27.83 -14.78
CA LEU A 265 -7.57 -28.45 -14.25
C LEU A 265 -7.73 -29.22 -12.93
N LEU A 266 -8.92 -29.74 -12.62
CA LEU A 266 -9.08 -30.69 -11.52
C LEU A 266 -10.04 -31.82 -11.91
N TYR A 267 -9.50 -32.97 -12.30
CA TYR A 267 -10.16 -34.27 -12.20
C TYR A 267 -9.38 -35.16 -11.22
N PRO A 268 -10.04 -36.00 -10.42
CA PRO A 268 -9.41 -36.68 -9.29
C PRO A 268 -8.88 -38.05 -9.72
N THR A 269 -7.68 -38.42 -9.26
CA THR A 269 -7.30 -39.83 -9.14
C THR A 269 -6.84 -40.14 -7.72
N HIS A 270 -7.16 -41.36 -7.35
CA HIS A 270 -7.39 -41.85 -6.00
C HIS A 270 -6.06 -42.12 -5.28
N THR A 271 -5.62 -41.21 -4.41
CA THR A 271 -4.71 -41.45 -3.25
C THR A 271 -4.49 -40.16 -2.48
N GLN A 272 -4.92 -40.12 -1.20
CA GLN A 272 -4.63 -39.04 -0.24
C GLN A 272 -3.32 -39.38 0.48
N PRO A 273 -2.40 -38.42 0.74
CA PRO A 273 -2.66 -37.09 1.28
C PRO A 273 -2.02 -35.98 0.43
N ILE A 274 -2.79 -35.34 -0.45
CA ILE A 274 -2.30 -34.23 -1.29
C ILE A 274 -3.16 -32.96 -1.11
N LEU A 275 -4.35 -33.09 -0.52
CA LEU A 275 -5.33 -32.00 -0.38
C LEU A 275 -4.97 -30.86 0.59
N THR A 276 -3.82 -30.83 1.26
CA THR A 276 -3.41 -29.67 2.09
C THR A 276 -2.21 -28.91 1.48
N HIS A 277 -1.41 -29.58 0.64
CA HIS A 277 -0.32 -28.94 -0.09
C HIS A 277 -0.81 -28.10 -1.29
N THR A 278 -1.94 -28.48 -1.91
CA THR A 278 -2.49 -27.80 -3.10
C THR A 278 -3.13 -26.43 -2.81
N TYR A 279 -3.50 -26.14 -1.56
CA TYR A 279 -4.31 -24.96 -1.22
C TYR A 279 -3.47 -23.75 -0.78
N TYR A 280 -2.29 -24.00 -0.21
CA TYR A 280 -1.27 -22.98 0.06
C TYR A 280 -0.62 -22.46 -1.21
N THR A 281 -0.30 -23.41 -2.10
CA THR A 281 0.04 -23.06 -3.47
C THR A 281 -1.08 -22.24 -4.07
N CYS A 282 -2.37 -22.53 -3.82
CA CYS A 282 -3.46 -21.74 -4.37
C CYS A 282 -3.51 -20.29 -3.84
N SER A 283 -3.50 -20.03 -2.52
CA SER A 283 -3.61 -18.66 -1.97
C SER A 283 -2.38 -17.77 -2.26
N HIS A 284 -1.17 -18.32 -2.14
CA HIS A 284 0.04 -17.60 -2.52
C HIS A 284 0.15 -17.44 -4.03
N LEU A 285 -0.20 -18.46 -4.83
CA LEU A 285 -0.24 -18.33 -6.30
C LEU A 285 -1.30 -17.33 -6.73
N LEU A 286 -2.45 -17.25 -6.05
CA LEU A 286 -3.51 -16.26 -6.28
C LEU A 286 -3.02 -14.84 -5.99
N SER A 287 -2.36 -14.60 -4.85
CA SER A 287 -1.80 -13.28 -4.54
C SER A 287 -0.63 -12.91 -5.45
N THR A 288 0.26 -13.86 -5.78
CA THR A 288 1.33 -13.68 -6.77
C THR A 288 0.76 -13.40 -8.17
N GLN A 289 -0.28 -14.11 -8.62
CA GLN A 289 -0.94 -13.87 -9.91
C GLN A 289 -1.65 -12.52 -9.94
N ALA A 290 -2.38 -12.16 -8.89
CA ALA A 290 -3.06 -10.87 -8.79
C ALA A 290 -2.05 -9.71 -8.75
N LEU A 291 -0.95 -9.84 -8.01
CA LEU A 291 0.14 -8.86 -8.00
C LEU A 291 0.88 -8.81 -9.33
N THR A 292 1.10 -9.94 -9.99
CA THR A 292 1.69 -10.00 -11.33
C THR A 292 0.81 -9.29 -12.34
N HIS A 293 -0.50 -9.51 -12.27
CA HIS A 293 -1.47 -8.81 -13.10
C HIS A 293 -1.50 -7.32 -12.79
N PHE A 294 -1.49 -6.91 -11.52
CA PHE A 294 -1.39 -5.51 -11.12
C PHE A 294 -0.13 -4.85 -11.67
N TYR A 295 1.04 -5.47 -11.52
CA TYR A 295 2.30 -4.91 -12.01
C TYR A 295 2.35 -4.90 -13.52
N HIS A 296 1.86 -5.94 -14.20
CA HIS A 296 1.73 -5.94 -15.65
C HIS A 296 0.84 -4.79 -16.14
N GLN A 297 -0.38 -4.66 -15.59
CA GLN A 297 -1.28 -3.55 -15.92
C GLN A 297 -0.62 -2.20 -15.66
N SER A 298 0.05 -2.03 -14.52
CA SER A 298 0.77 -0.79 -14.19
C SER A 298 1.92 -0.51 -15.17
N GLY A 299 2.68 -1.53 -15.57
CA GLY A 299 3.78 -1.42 -16.53
C GLY A 299 3.33 -1.07 -17.96
N THR A 300 2.12 -1.47 -18.34
CA THR A 300 1.55 -1.10 -19.65
C THR A 300 1.12 0.38 -19.73
N LEU A 301 0.79 1.00 -18.60
CA LEU A 301 0.31 2.38 -18.56
C LEU A 301 1.47 3.38 -18.62
N GLN A 302 1.45 4.25 -19.64
CA GLN A 302 2.46 5.30 -19.84
C GLN A 302 2.63 6.23 -18.64
N TYR A 303 1.56 6.43 -17.84
CA TYR A 303 1.61 7.25 -16.64
C TYR A 303 2.64 6.76 -15.61
N PHE A 304 2.76 5.44 -15.40
CA PHE A 304 3.64 4.91 -14.35
C PHE A 304 5.10 4.79 -14.79
N LYS A 305 5.39 4.66 -16.09
CA LYS A 305 6.74 4.41 -16.64
C LYS A 305 7.81 5.39 -16.16
N ASN A 306 7.44 6.65 -15.93
CA ASN A 306 8.36 7.71 -15.51
C ASN A 306 8.26 8.06 -14.01
N LEU A 307 7.34 7.42 -13.27
CA LEU A 307 7.03 7.78 -11.88
C LEU A 307 7.41 6.69 -10.88
N VAL A 308 7.38 5.42 -11.29
CA VAL A 308 7.74 4.27 -10.47
C VAL A 308 8.42 3.24 -11.35
N GLN A 309 9.55 2.69 -10.90
CA GLN A 309 10.06 1.46 -11.49
C GLN A 309 9.17 0.31 -11.03
N VAL A 310 8.25 -0.12 -11.89
CA VAL A 310 7.37 -1.25 -11.59
C VAL A 310 8.25 -2.50 -11.43
N PRO A 311 8.24 -3.16 -10.27
CA PRO A 311 9.08 -4.33 -10.07
C PRO A 311 8.64 -5.44 -11.03
N LEU A 312 9.60 -6.06 -11.70
CA LEU A 312 9.39 -7.39 -12.26
C LEU A 312 9.36 -8.34 -11.07
N LEU A 313 8.20 -8.92 -10.78
CA LEU A 313 8.17 -10.05 -9.85
C LEU A 313 9.08 -11.11 -10.45
N PRO A 314 10.09 -11.57 -9.71
CA PRO A 314 10.97 -12.59 -10.24
C PRO A 314 10.11 -13.82 -10.53
N ASP A 315 10.40 -14.50 -11.65
CA ASP A 315 9.74 -15.73 -12.11
C ASP A 315 10.09 -16.93 -11.19
N VAL A 316 10.21 -16.66 -9.89
CA VAL A 316 10.33 -17.69 -8.87
C VAL A 316 8.97 -18.35 -8.84
N ARG A 317 8.86 -19.43 -9.59
CA ARG A 317 7.86 -20.47 -9.33
C ARG A 317 8.10 -20.94 -7.91
N ILE A 318 7.53 -20.25 -6.93
CA ILE A 318 7.53 -20.65 -5.52
C ILE A 318 6.80 -22.00 -5.39
N SER A 319 5.99 -22.38 -6.38
CA SER A 319 5.55 -23.75 -6.61
C SER A 319 6.71 -24.76 -6.56
N ILE A 320 7.88 -24.47 -7.13
CA ILE A 320 9.07 -25.34 -7.08
C ILE A 320 9.67 -25.38 -5.68
N LEU A 321 9.63 -24.27 -4.94
CA LEU A 321 10.17 -24.19 -3.58
C LEU A 321 9.28 -24.88 -2.53
N ILE A 322 7.96 -24.87 -2.75
CA ILE A 322 6.98 -25.60 -1.95
C ILE A 322 7.00 -27.11 -2.28
N PHE A 323 7.31 -27.49 -3.52
CA PHE A 323 7.44 -28.91 -3.94
C PHE A 323 8.79 -29.54 -3.59
N CYS A 324 9.90 -28.78 -3.63
CA CYS A 324 11.25 -29.35 -3.53
C CYS A 324 11.88 -29.30 -2.14
N LEU A 325 11.18 -28.90 -1.06
CA LEU A 325 11.79 -28.88 0.28
C LEU A 325 12.22 -30.24 0.87
N PRO A 326 11.83 -31.43 0.35
CA PRO A 326 12.57 -32.66 0.66
C PRO A 326 13.88 -32.81 -0.13
N PHE A 327 14.08 -32.03 -1.20
CA PHE A 327 15.16 -32.19 -2.20
C PHE A 327 16.19 -31.04 -2.24
N VAL A 328 15.89 -29.84 -1.72
CA VAL A 328 16.81 -28.67 -1.77
C VAL A 328 18.04 -28.84 -0.87
N SER A 329 18.08 -29.86 -0.01
CA SER A 329 19.29 -30.28 0.71
C SER A 329 20.46 -30.65 -0.22
N VAL A 330 20.22 -30.83 -1.53
CA VAL A 330 21.21 -31.33 -2.50
C VAL A 330 21.81 -30.24 -3.39
N ILE A 331 21.19 -29.06 -3.53
CA ILE A 331 21.68 -28.05 -4.50
C ILE A 331 21.87 -26.72 -3.79
N GLY A 332 23.13 -26.43 -3.43
CA GLY A 332 23.60 -25.20 -2.80
C GLY A 332 23.49 -23.97 -3.69
N LEU A 333 22.26 -23.57 -4.05
CA LEU A 333 21.98 -22.33 -4.76
C LEU A 333 21.86 -21.19 -3.75
N ARG A 334 22.88 -20.32 -3.68
CA ARG A 334 22.76 -18.99 -3.08
C ARG A 334 21.89 -18.12 -4.00
N PRO A 335 20.81 -17.49 -3.51
CA PRO A 335 20.14 -16.44 -4.26
C PRO A 335 21.04 -15.19 -4.29
N CYS A 336 21.49 -14.77 -5.47
CA CYS A 336 22.13 -13.47 -5.67
C CYS A 336 21.08 -12.37 -5.49
N TRP A 337 20.98 -11.81 -4.29
CA TRP A 337 20.24 -10.58 -4.00
C TRP A 337 21.26 -9.49 -3.74
N GLY A 338 21.50 -8.64 -4.73
CA GLY A 338 22.41 -7.51 -4.57
C GLY A 338 22.80 -6.91 -5.90
N SER A 339 21.97 -5.99 -6.40
CA SER A 339 22.34 -4.82 -7.25
C SER A 339 21.14 -4.26 -8.03
N ALA A 340 20.11 -3.75 -7.34
CA ALA A 340 19.11 -2.89 -8.00
C ALA A 340 18.81 -1.57 -7.27
N PHE A 341 19.41 -1.31 -6.10
CA PHE A 341 19.15 -0.08 -5.35
C PHE A 341 20.44 0.49 -4.72
N ASN A 342 21.12 1.32 -5.53
CA ASN A 342 22.21 2.31 -5.28
C ASN A 342 23.17 2.16 -6.46
N SER A 343 23.51 3.13 -7.30
CA SER A 343 23.55 4.60 -7.32
C SER A 343 23.68 4.96 -8.83
N SER A 344 23.40 6.15 -9.36
CA SER A 344 23.99 7.42 -8.99
C SER A 344 23.24 8.58 -9.66
N SER A 345 23.03 9.61 -8.86
CA SER A 345 23.13 11.00 -9.27
C SER A 345 24.27 11.23 -10.28
N HIS A 346 23.96 11.79 -11.44
CA HIS A 346 24.86 12.74 -12.08
C HIS A 346 24.30 14.14 -11.92
N THR A 347 25.09 14.90 -11.18
CA THR A 347 25.20 16.35 -11.05
C THR A 347 25.20 17.07 -12.39
N ASN A 348 24.59 18.25 -12.40
CA ASN A 348 25.25 19.42 -13.02
C ASN A 348 26.42 19.83 -12.14
#